data_AF-A0A7L3MLI2-F1
#
_entry.id   AF-A0A7L3MLI2-F1
#
_cell.length_a   1.000
_cell.length_b   1.000
_cell.length_c   1.000
_cell.angle_alpha   90.00
_cell.angle_beta   90.00
_cell.angle_gamma   90.00
#
_symmetry.space_group_name_H-M   'P 1'
#
loop_
_entity.id
_entity.type
_entity.pdbx_description
1 polymer ?
#
loop_
_entity_poly.entity_id
_entity_poly.type
_entity_poly.pdbx_seq_one_letter_code
_entity_poly.pdbx_strand_id
1 'polypeptide(L)'
;MLPWRRSKFVLVENERKCKGKSLGPGLSYAALLAGFLRSCPDLLPECPLERLGSVFRGKRQKVELNKEDPTYTVRYLGNAVTLHAKGEGCTEEAVGKIWAKSEAGAGGAKMKLTLGPHGIRMTPCEKGARRPGHAYLLHRITYCAADRRHPKVFAWVYRHQVKNKAVVLRCHAVLV
;
A
#
# COMPACT_ATOMS: atom_id res chain seq x y z
N MET A 1 32.32 29.79 -39.98
CA MET A 1 32.90 29.15 -38.78
C MET A 1 31.83 28.25 -38.16
N LEU A 2 32.01 26.92 -38.26
CA LEU A 2 31.17 25.86 -37.67
C LEU A 2 31.35 25.83 -36.12
N PRO A 3 30.56 25.09 -35.28
CA PRO A 3 29.55 24.07 -35.61
C PRO A 3 28.24 24.14 -34.79
N TRP A 4 27.13 23.72 -35.41
CA TRP A 4 25.96 23.26 -34.68
C TRP A 4 26.26 21.91 -34.02
N ARG A 5 26.13 21.83 -32.69
CA ARG A 5 26.27 20.59 -31.91
C ARG A 5 24.89 19.97 -31.69
N ARG A 6 24.69 18.76 -32.22
CA ARG A 6 23.50 17.90 -32.03
C ARG A 6 23.34 17.45 -30.56
N SER A 7 22.09 17.34 -30.09
CA SER A 7 21.53 16.13 -29.45
C SER A 7 20.01 16.33 -29.29
N LYS A 8 19.13 15.61 -30.02
CA LYS A 8 18.40 14.39 -29.57
C LYS A 8 17.92 14.52 -28.11
N PHE A 9 16.63 14.45 -27.78
CA PHE A 9 15.73 13.32 -28.02
C PHE A 9 14.28 13.75 -28.31
N VAL A 10 13.67 12.99 -29.22
CA VAL A 10 12.23 12.91 -29.48
C VAL A 10 11.67 11.83 -28.54
N LEU A 11 10.61 12.15 -27.80
CA LEU A 11 9.59 11.19 -27.39
C LEU A 11 8.25 11.84 -27.70
N VAL A 12 7.65 11.35 -28.79
CA VAL A 12 6.27 11.63 -29.17
C VAL A 12 5.39 11.10 -28.05
N GLU A 13 4.84 12.00 -27.23
CA GLU A 13 3.71 11.66 -26.40
C GLU A 13 2.48 11.69 -27.31
N ASN A 14 1.99 10.49 -27.63
CA ASN A 14 0.73 10.31 -28.31
C ASN A 14 -0.35 10.79 -27.33
N GLU A 15 -0.80 12.05 -27.49
CA GLU A 15 -1.90 12.64 -26.73
C GLU A 15 -3.20 11.90 -27.00
N ARG A 16 -3.36 10.73 -26.36
CA ARG A 16 -4.69 10.22 -26.03
C ARG A 16 -5.12 10.95 -24.78
N LYS A 17 -5.70 12.11 -25.03
CA LYS A 17 -6.52 12.93 -24.14
C LYS A 17 -7.60 12.04 -23.49
N CYS A 18 -7.24 11.28 -22.47
CA CYS A 18 -8.19 10.61 -21.60
C CYS A 18 -8.78 11.69 -20.69
N LYS A 19 -9.81 12.37 -21.20
CA LYS A 19 -10.83 13.04 -20.40
C LYS A 19 -11.10 12.15 -19.18
N GLY A 20 -10.96 12.74 -17.99
CA GLY A 20 -11.27 12.08 -16.73
C GLY A 20 -12.67 11.48 -16.80
N LYS A 21 -12.73 10.18 -17.07
CA LYS A 21 -13.91 9.38 -16.80
C LYS A 21 -13.81 9.03 -15.33
N SER A 22 -14.53 9.76 -14.49
CA SER A 22 -14.88 9.34 -13.15
C SER A 22 -15.51 7.95 -13.24
N LEU A 23 -14.71 6.91 -12.96
CA LEU A 23 -15.15 5.52 -12.93
C LEU A 23 -14.60 4.86 -11.66
N GLY A 24 -15.36 5.06 -10.57
CA GLY A 24 -15.37 4.23 -9.37
C GLY A 24 -14.50 4.69 -8.18
N PRO A 25 -14.97 4.49 -6.93
CA PRO A 25 -14.18 4.71 -5.73
C PRO A 25 -13.17 3.55 -5.56
N GLY A 26 -12.07 3.61 -6.30
CA GLY A 26 -10.94 2.69 -6.15
C GLY A 26 -10.02 3.15 -5.01
N LEU A 27 -9.51 2.20 -4.22
CA LEU A 27 -8.49 2.47 -3.21
C LEU A 27 -7.20 2.95 -3.90
N SER A 28 -6.67 4.10 -3.49
CA SER A 28 -5.44 4.68 -4.06
C SER A 28 -4.21 4.33 -3.23
N TYR A 29 -3.01 4.45 -3.83
CA TYR A 29 -1.74 4.35 -3.10
C TYR A 29 -1.68 5.30 -1.90
N ALA A 30 -2.19 6.52 -2.05
CA ALA A 30 -2.27 7.50 -0.97
C ALA A 30 -3.14 7.01 0.20
N ALA A 31 -4.25 6.30 -0.07
CA ALA A 31 -5.09 5.72 0.97
C ALA A 31 -4.39 4.56 1.72
N LEU A 32 -3.64 3.70 1.00
CA LEU A 32 -2.82 2.66 1.61
C LEU A 32 -1.76 3.24 2.55
N LEU A 33 -1.00 4.23 2.05
CA LEU A 33 0.02 4.91 2.84
C LEU A 33 -0.59 5.60 4.06
N ALA A 34 -1.68 6.35 3.88
CA ALA A 34 -2.33 7.07 4.99
C ALA A 34 -2.85 6.11 6.06
N GLY A 35 -3.45 4.98 5.68
CA GLY A 35 -3.90 3.96 6.62
C GLY A 35 -2.74 3.32 7.40
N PHE A 36 -1.62 3.06 6.71
CA PHE A 36 -0.42 2.51 7.34
C PHE A 36 0.22 3.50 8.31
N LEU A 37 0.43 4.75 7.88
CA LEU A 37 1.00 5.81 8.71
C LEU A 37 0.15 6.12 9.94
N ARG A 38 -1.19 6.02 9.84
CA ARG A 38 -2.06 6.13 11.01
C ARG A 38 -1.80 5.03 12.05
N SER A 39 -1.36 3.85 11.61
CA SER A 39 -1.03 2.73 12.50
C SER A 39 0.33 2.93 13.19
N CYS A 40 1.19 3.79 12.64
CA CYS A 40 2.53 4.06 13.15
C CYS A 40 2.92 5.52 12.93
N PRO A 41 2.60 6.41 13.89
CA PRO A 41 3.04 7.80 13.82
C PRO A 41 4.57 7.93 13.92
N ASP A 42 5.24 6.98 14.58
CA ASP A 42 6.69 7.04 14.86
C ASP A 42 7.57 6.65 13.65
N LEU A 43 6.99 6.11 12.57
CA LEU A 43 7.67 5.74 11.33
C LEU A 43 7.53 6.80 10.23
N LEU A 44 7.00 7.98 10.56
CA LEU A 44 6.93 9.09 9.63
C LEU A 44 8.36 9.47 9.22
N PRO A 45 8.72 9.41 7.93
CA PRO A 45 9.86 10.17 7.47
C PRO A 45 9.59 11.63 7.83
N GLU A 46 10.60 12.30 8.40
CA GLU A 46 10.68 13.76 8.55
C GLU A 46 10.43 14.41 7.18
N CYS A 47 9.16 14.53 6.80
CA CYS A 47 8.70 15.21 5.62
C CYS A 47 8.23 16.57 6.12
N PRO A 48 9.01 17.64 5.87
CA PRO A 48 8.65 18.96 6.33
C PRO A 48 7.34 19.34 5.66
N LEU A 49 6.27 19.41 6.47
CA LEU A 49 4.96 19.96 6.11
C LEU A 49 5.05 21.49 5.99
N GLU A 50 6.06 21.99 5.29
CA GLU A 50 6.35 23.40 5.05
C GLU A 50 5.84 23.80 3.64
N ARG A 51 4.72 23.24 3.18
CA ARG A 51 4.21 23.56 1.84
C ARG A 51 2.70 23.65 1.72
N LEU A 52 2.06 24.27 2.72
CA LEU A 52 0.70 24.80 2.59
C LEU A 52 0.67 26.30 2.19
N GLY A 53 1.73 26.81 1.58
CA GLY A 53 1.79 28.19 1.12
C GLY A 53 2.71 28.37 -0.09
N SER A 54 2.27 27.97 -1.28
CA SER A 54 2.86 28.49 -2.52
C SER A 54 1.90 28.28 -3.69
N VAL A 55 0.84 29.09 -3.71
CA VAL A 55 0.06 29.30 -4.93
C VAL A 55 0.98 30.05 -5.92
N PHE A 56 1.05 29.57 -7.16
CA PHE A 56 1.78 30.16 -8.29
C PHE A 56 3.32 30.24 -8.18
N ARG A 57 4.00 29.19 -8.65
CA ARG A 57 5.25 29.30 -9.42
C ARG A 57 5.43 27.99 -10.19
N GLY A 58 5.42 28.08 -11.52
CA GLY A 58 5.75 26.97 -12.42
C GLY A 58 7.20 26.53 -12.19
N LYS A 59 7.41 25.71 -11.17
CA LYS A 59 8.68 25.08 -10.86
C LYS A 59 8.75 23.82 -11.69
N ARG A 60 9.63 23.82 -12.67
CA ARG A 60 10.16 22.64 -13.36
C ARG A 60 10.42 21.56 -12.30
N GLN A 61 9.50 20.60 -12.19
CA GLN A 61 9.60 19.53 -11.19
C GLN A 61 10.72 18.61 -11.66
N LYS A 62 11.79 18.55 -10.86
CA LYS A 62 12.76 17.47 -10.94
C LYS A 62 12.03 16.22 -10.44
N VAL A 63 11.38 15.51 -11.35
CA VAL A 63 10.76 14.22 -11.05
C VAL A 63 11.93 13.25 -10.88
N GLU A 64 12.25 12.91 -9.63
CA GLU A 64 13.09 11.75 -9.35
C GLU A 64 12.35 10.52 -9.86
N LEU A 65 12.72 10.09 -11.08
CA LEU A 65 12.25 8.87 -11.70
C LEU A 65 12.75 7.70 -10.83
N ASN A 66 11.83 7.12 -10.06
CA ASN A 66 12.01 6.07 -9.04
C ASN A 66 12.57 6.54 -7.70
N LYS A 67 11.74 7.21 -6.88
CA LYS A 67 11.87 7.05 -5.43
C LYS A 67 11.60 5.57 -5.10
N GLU A 68 12.51 4.92 -4.38
CA GLU A 68 12.30 3.55 -3.92
C GLU A 68 11.02 3.46 -3.09
N ASP A 69 10.22 2.42 -3.33
CA ASP A 69 8.98 2.20 -2.58
C ASP A 69 9.31 2.06 -1.08
N PRO A 70 8.63 2.79 -0.18
CA PRO A 70 8.91 2.74 1.25
C PRO A 70 8.72 1.32 1.79
N THR A 71 9.73 0.83 2.51
CA THR A 71 9.78 -0.54 3.04
C THR A 71 9.93 -0.51 4.56
N TYR A 72 9.04 -1.22 5.24
CA TYR A 72 8.92 -1.27 6.69
C TYR A 72 9.09 -2.70 7.20
N THR A 73 9.70 -2.87 8.37
CA THR A 73 9.75 -4.18 9.01
C THR A 73 8.50 -4.35 9.87
N VAL A 74 7.69 -5.36 9.58
CA VAL A 74 6.43 -5.63 10.28
C VAL A 74 6.37 -7.09 10.72
N ARG A 75 5.48 -7.40 11.65
CA ARG A 75 5.15 -8.78 12.02
C ARG A 75 3.80 -9.15 11.39
N TYR A 76 3.79 -10.13 10.49
CA TYR A 76 2.55 -10.62 9.90
C TYR A 76 1.82 -11.54 10.86
N LEU A 77 0.63 -11.12 11.29
CA LEU A 77 -0.20 -11.83 12.26
C LEU A 77 -1.03 -12.92 11.58
N GLY A 78 -1.46 -12.69 10.34
CA GLY A 78 -2.18 -13.67 9.54
C GLY A 78 -3.32 -13.09 8.73
N ASN A 79 -4.27 -13.95 8.39
CA ASN A 79 -5.46 -13.58 7.65
C ASN A 79 -6.70 -14.33 8.15
N ALA A 80 -7.87 -13.72 7.93
CA ALA A 80 -9.17 -14.30 8.20
C ALA A 80 -10.13 -13.95 7.05
N VAL A 81 -11.10 -14.82 6.79
CA VAL A 81 -12.17 -14.54 5.82
C VAL A 81 -13.08 -13.46 6.41
N THR A 82 -13.47 -12.49 5.58
CA THR A 82 -14.43 -11.45 5.94
C THR A 82 -15.58 -11.43 4.93
N LEU A 83 -16.76 -11.01 5.37
CA LEU A 83 -17.94 -10.85 4.50
C LEU A 83 -17.99 -9.45 3.87
N HIS A 84 -17.39 -8.46 4.53
CA HIS A 84 -17.51 -7.06 4.14
C HIS A 84 -16.29 -6.61 3.34
N ALA A 85 -16.52 -6.09 2.14
CA ALA A 85 -15.45 -5.58 1.27
C ALA A 85 -14.94 -4.19 1.67
N LYS A 86 -15.80 -3.37 2.28
CA LYS A 86 -15.58 -1.97 2.63
C LYS A 86 -16.60 -1.52 3.67
N GLY A 87 -16.35 -0.40 4.33
CA GLY A 87 -17.22 0.19 5.34
C GLY A 87 -16.50 0.38 6.66
N GLU A 88 -17.05 1.24 7.53
CA GLU A 88 -16.56 1.37 8.90
C GLU A 88 -16.75 0.03 9.64
N GLY A 89 -15.75 -0.37 10.43
CA GLY A 89 -15.81 -1.60 11.21
C GLY A 89 -15.65 -2.90 10.39
N CYS A 90 -15.52 -2.86 9.06
CA CYS A 90 -15.51 -4.07 8.23
C CYS A 90 -14.32 -5.02 8.51
N THR A 91 -13.24 -4.48 9.07
CA THR A 91 -12.04 -5.22 9.48
C THR A 91 -12.04 -5.61 10.95
N GLU A 92 -12.86 -5.00 11.81
CA GLU A 92 -12.75 -5.17 13.27
C GLU A 92 -12.93 -6.61 13.72
N GLU A 93 -13.99 -7.28 13.26
CA GLU A 93 -14.26 -8.68 13.61
C GLU A 93 -13.14 -9.61 13.11
N ALA A 94 -12.66 -9.38 11.88
CA ALA A 94 -11.62 -10.18 11.28
C ALA A 94 -10.26 -9.96 11.96
N VAL A 95 -9.93 -8.71 12.32
CA VAL A 95 -8.72 -8.37 13.08
C VAL A 95 -8.78 -8.97 14.47
N GLY A 96 -9.93 -8.92 15.16
CA GLY A 96 -10.10 -9.57 16.45
C GLY A 96 -9.81 -11.08 16.40
N LYS A 97 -10.29 -11.78 15.37
CA LYS A 97 -9.98 -13.20 15.15
C LYS A 97 -8.49 -13.44 14.87
N ILE A 98 -7.87 -12.60 14.05
CA ILE A 98 -6.43 -12.70 13.75
C ILE A 98 -5.61 -12.43 15.02
N TRP A 99 -6.00 -11.42 15.81
CA TRP A 99 -5.33 -11.02 17.04
C TRP A 99 -5.33 -12.14 18.07
N ALA A 100 -6.50 -12.73 18.33
CA ALA A 100 -6.64 -13.88 19.23
C ALA A 100 -5.80 -15.08 18.74
N LYS A 101 -5.83 -15.37 17.43
CA LYS A 101 -5.02 -16.45 16.82
C LYS A 101 -3.50 -16.19 16.90
N SER A 102 -3.10 -14.93 16.97
CA SER A 102 -1.70 -14.51 17.05
C SER A 102 -1.18 -14.40 18.49
N GLU A 103 -1.92 -14.91 19.49
CA GLU A 103 -1.55 -14.80 20.91
C GLU A 103 -1.30 -13.34 21.32
N ALA A 104 -2.26 -12.46 20.98
CA ALA A 104 -2.17 -11.02 21.23
C ALA A 104 -0.92 -10.34 20.61
N GLY A 105 -0.54 -10.75 19.39
CA GLY A 105 0.57 -10.18 18.64
C GLY A 105 1.95 -10.76 18.99
N ALA A 106 2.03 -11.68 19.95
CA ALA A 106 3.26 -12.41 20.26
C ALA A 106 3.67 -13.36 19.12
N GLY A 107 2.68 -14.00 18.50
CA GLY A 107 2.84 -14.86 17.34
C GLY A 107 2.89 -14.09 16.02
N GLY A 108 3.69 -14.57 15.07
CA GLY A 108 3.74 -14.02 13.71
C GLY A 108 5.09 -14.17 13.04
N ALA A 109 5.12 -13.93 11.72
CA ALA A 109 6.36 -13.98 10.94
C ALA A 109 6.90 -12.57 10.69
N LYS A 110 8.20 -12.35 10.93
CA LYS A 110 8.87 -11.07 10.62
C LYS A 110 9.01 -10.93 9.10
N MET A 111 8.43 -9.86 8.56
CA MET A 111 8.31 -9.59 7.12
C MET A 111 8.72 -8.15 6.83
N LYS A 112 9.27 -7.89 5.65
CA LYS A 112 9.41 -6.55 5.09
C LYS A 112 8.18 -6.24 4.25
N LEU A 113 7.46 -5.20 4.63
CA LEU A 113 6.29 -4.66 3.94
C LEU A 113 6.72 -3.48 3.09
N THR A 114 6.62 -3.61 1.77
CA THR A 114 6.84 -2.53 0.83
C THR A 114 5.50 -2.04 0.29
N LEU A 115 5.22 -0.74 0.46
CA LEU A 115 4.03 -0.08 -0.07
C LEU A 115 4.41 0.65 -1.35
N GLY A 116 3.76 0.32 -2.46
CA GLY A 116 4.04 0.95 -3.75
C GLY A 116 2.76 1.23 -4.54
N PRO A 117 2.88 1.91 -5.69
CA PRO A 117 1.74 2.26 -6.55
C PRO A 117 1.01 1.01 -7.10
N HIS A 118 1.71 -0.12 -7.18
CA HIS A 118 1.15 -1.40 -7.63
C HIS A 118 0.41 -2.15 -6.50
N GLY A 119 0.55 -1.73 -5.25
CA GLY A 119 -0.09 -2.34 -4.08
C GLY A 119 0.91 -2.65 -2.96
N ILE A 120 0.71 -3.79 -2.30
CA ILE A 120 1.49 -4.20 -1.13
C ILE A 120 2.35 -5.40 -1.50
N ARG A 121 3.64 -5.34 -1.20
CA ARG A 121 4.57 -6.46 -1.34
C ARG A 121 5.11 -6.83 0.04
N MET A 122 5.09 -8.11 0.36
CA MET A 122 5.62 -8.66 1.60
C MET A 122 6.72 -9.66 1.28
N THR A 123 7.92 -9.43 1.81
CA THR A 123 9.04 -10.35 1.67
C THR A 123 9.49 -10.83 3.06
N PRO A 124 9.86 -12.11 3.23
CA PRO A 124 10.43 -12.56 4.50
C PRO A 124 11.72 -11.82 4.83
N CYS A 125 11.95 -11.50 6.11
CA CYS A 125 13.20 -10.87 6.53
C CYS A 125 14.40 -11.81 6.45
N GLU A 126 14.19 -13.11 6.63
CA GLU A 126 15.25 -14.13 6.64
C GLU A 126 15.30 -14.90 5.31
N LYS A 127 16.50 -14.94 4.69
CA LYS A 127 16.79 -15.75 3.51
C LYS A 127 16.86 -17.23 3.94
N GLY A 128 15.73 -17.93 3.80
CA GLY A 128 15.55 -19.31 4.29
C GLY A 128 14.23 -19.51 5.03
N ALA A 129 13.51 -18.42 5.33
CA ALA A 129 12.18 -18.50 5.89
C ALA A 129 11.24 -19.30 4.97
N ARG A 130 10.55 -20.27 5.56
CA ARG A 130 9.68 -21.26 4.91
C ARG A 130 8.48 -20.69 4.15
N ARG A 131 8.29 -19.37 4.11
CA ARG A 131 7.10 -18.72 3.52
C ARG A 131 7.48 -17.94 2.27
N PRO A 132 6.77 -18.13 1.15
CA PRO A 132 6.99 -17.34 -0.05
C PRO A 132 6.63 -15.87 0.19
N GLY A 133 7.26 -14.98 -0.57
CA GLY A 133 6.83 -13.58 -0.62
C GLY A 133 5.38 -13.48 -1.11
N HIS A 134 4.63 -12.52 -0.58
CA HIS A 134 3.24 -12.27 -0.96
C HIS A 134 3.13 -10.92 -1.67
N ALA A 135 2.39 -10.87 -2.77
CA ALA A 135 2.08 -9.63 -3.48
C ALA A 135 0.56 -9.44 -3.55
N TYR A 136 0.10 -8.28 -3.10
CA TYR A 136 -1.30 -7.87 -3.12
C TYR A 136 -1.44 -6.68 -4.07
N LEU A 137 -2.09 -6.92 -5.21
CA LEU A 137 -2.29 -5.90 -6.23
C LEU A 137 -3.32 -4.85 -5.77
N LEU A 138 -3.01 -3.57 -5.97
CA LEU A 138 -3.84 -2.45 -5.52
C LEU A 138 -5.30 -2.58 -5.96
N HIS A 139 -5.53 -2.93 -7.23
CA HIS A 139 -6.88 -3.07 -7.80
C HIS A 139 -7.70 -4.20 -7.16
N ARG A 140 -7.09 -5.11 -6.38
CA ARG A 140 -7.78 -6.19 -5.67
C ARG A 140 -7.95 -5.90 -4.18
N ILE A 141 -7.28 -4.88 -3.65
CA ILE A 141 -7.50 -4.39 -2.29
C ILE A 141 -8.75 -3.51 -2.29
N THR A 142 -9.71 -3.83 -1.43
CA THR A 142 -10.99 -3.13 -1.36
C THR A 142 -11.07 -2.15 -0.20
N TYR A 143 -10.28 -2.38 0.85
CA TYR A 143 -10.24 -1.55 2.05
C TYR A 143 -8.90 -1.68 2.77
N CYS A 144 -8.45 -0.62 3.44
CA CYS A 144 -7.31 -0.63 4.35
C CYS A 144 -7.55 0.33 5.51
N ALA A 145 -7.11 -0.03 6.71
CA ALA A 145 -7.22 0.81 7.89
C ALA A 145 -6.23 0.39 8.99
N ALA A 146 -5.88 1.35 9.84
CA ALA A 146 -5.40 1.07 11.18
C ALA A 146 -6.57 0.55 12.04
N ASP A 147 -6.36 -0.51 12.80
CA ASP A 147 -7.40 -1.03 13.70
C ASP A 147 -7.67 -0.05 14.85
N ARG A 148 -8.94 0.15 15.19
CA ARG A 148 -9.34 1.11 16.24
C ARG A 148 -9.00 0.61 17.65
N ARG A 149 -9.04 -0.70 17.86
CA ARG A 149 -8.81 -1.33 19.17
C ARG A 149 -7.32 -1.56 19.40
N HIS A 150 -6.58 -1.87 18.32
CA HIS A 150 -5.15 -2.12 18.34
C HIS A 150 -4.44 -1.13 17.40
N PRO A 151 -4.03 0.06 17.87
CA PRO A 151 -3.55 1.13 17.00
C PRO A 151 -2.30 0.76 16.20
N LYS A 152 -1.49 -0.19 16.67
CA LYS A 152 -0.28 -0.69 15.95
C LYS A 152 -0.60 -1.73 14.88
N VAL A 153 -1.86 -2.14 14.74
CA VAL A 153 -2.27 -3.15 13.76
C VAL A 153 -2.76 -2.46 12.51
N PHE A 154 -2.05 -2.68 11.41
CA PHE A 154 -2.50 -2.28 10.09
C PHE A 154 -3.18 -3.47 9.38
N ALA A 155 -4.38 -3.23 8.85
CA ALA A 155 -5.16 -4.27 8.19
C ALA A 155 -5.64 -3.84 6.80
N TRP A 156 -5.77 -4.81 5.89
CA TRP A 156 -6.34 -4.61 4.57
C TRP A 156 -7.21 -5.78 4.13
N VAL A 157 -8.24 -5.51 3.34
CA VAL A 157 -9.13 -6.50 2.75
C VAL A 157 -8.75 -6.73 1.30
N TYR A 158 -8.53 -7.99 0.93
CA TYR A 158 -8.12 -8.41 -0.39
C TYR A 158 -9.08 -9.41 -1.02
N ARG A 159 -9.34 -9.23 -2.32
CA ARG A 159 -10.10 -10.16 -3.15
C ARG A 159 -9.22 -11.31 -3.65
N HIS A 160 -9.30 -12.44 -2.97
CA HIS A 160 -8.66 -13.68 -3.41
C HIS A 160 -9.52 -14.39 -4.45
N GLN A 161 -8.89 -14.80 -5.55
CA GLN A 161 -9.53 -15.72 -6.50
C GLN A 161 -9.31 -17.14 -6.00
N VAL A 162 -10.40 -17.85 -5.77
CA VAL A 162 -10.37 -19.27 -5.42
C VAL A 162 -10.73 -20.10 -6.66
N LYS A 163 -10.84 -21.42 -6.49
CA LYS A 163 -11.21 -22.34 -7.58
C LYS A 163 -12.51 -21.88 -8.25
N ASN A 164 -12.65 -22.19 -9.54
CA ASN A 164 -13.83 -21.86 -10.35
C ASN A 164 -14.12 -20.36 -10.47
N LYS A 165 -13.10 -19.50 -10.44
CA LYS A 165 -13.21 -18.03 -10.54
C LYS A 165 -14.04 -17.38 -9.42
N ALA A 166 -14.42 -18.11 -8.38
CA ALA A 166 -15.09 -17.54 -7.23
C ALA A 166 -14.13 -16.58 -6.49
N VAL A 167 -14.70 -15.56 -5.84
CA VAL A 167 -13.94 -14.54 -5.14
C VAL A 167 -14.25 -14.63 -3.65
N VAL A 168 -13.20 -14.71 -2.84
CA VAL A 168 -13.28 -14.69 -1.38
C VAL A 168 -12.56 -13.46 -0.85
N LEU A 169 -13.21 -12.72 0.02
CA LEU A 169 -12.61 -11.60 0.72
C LEU A 169 -11.82 -12.12 1.93
N ARG A 170 -10.56 -11.73 2.03
CA ARG A 170 -9.75 -11.99 3.23
C ARG A 170 -9.21 -10.69 3.77
N CYS A 171 -9.37 -10.51 5.07
CA CYS A 171 -8.66 -9.51 5.82
C CYS A 171 -7.27 -10.05 6.15
N HIS A 172 -6.26 -9.23 5.94
CA HIS A 172 -4.88 -9.46 6.33
C HIS A 172 -4.52 -8.43 7.40
N ALA A 173 -3.72 -8.83 8.38
CA ALA A 173 -3.28 -7.93 9.43
C ALA A 173 -1.78 -8.09 9.70
N VAL A 174 -1.11 -6.96 9.89
CA VAL A 174 0.28 -6.86 10.32
C VAL A 174 0.34 -6.00 11.58
N LEU A 175 1.25 -6.35 12.47
CA LEU A 175 1.65 -5.51 13.58
C LEU A 175 2.89 -4.73 13.14
N VAL A 176 2.80 -3.41 13.24
CA VAL A 176 3.86 -2.47 12.87
C VAL A 176 4.65 -2.08 14.13
#